data_AF-A0A077XS90-F1
#
_entry.id   AF-A0A077XS90-F1
#
_cell.length_a   1.000
_cell.length_b   1.000
_cell.length_c   1.000
_cell.angle_alpha   90.00
_cell.angle_beta   90.00
_cell.angle_gamma   90.00
#
_symmetry.space_group_name_H-M   'P 1'
#
loop_
_entity.id
_entity.type
_entity.pdbx_description
1 polymer ?
#
loop_
_entity_poly.entity_id
_entity_poly.type
_entity_poly.pdbx_seq_one_letter_code
_entity_poly.pdbx_strand_id
1 'polypeptide(L)'
;MKKLNIFSVILVFVFTSCKNQDWEFPDFEYQTVYFAYQYPVRTITMGEDLFDTSLDNEGKVKVMATTGGVYDNKKEITIDFTVDNTMTNKIVYSSTDGDVIPLPSNYYTIASNKIVIPKGSLTGGVEVQLTADFFADPKAITTNYVLPIRLTQVMNADSILSGTPKAGSLRRKAVADDWDTAPKDYIFYAIKYINTWQGNYLRRGRDIIVGKNGNNALSQTQIRRNAYVEKDEVKSLTTASLKNTILPLTFKDVDGTNINCNLMLSFDNNNNCVISSATTGVTASGKGSYVKKGDKNSWGNTDRDVLYLDYQIDMQKMSISTTDTLVMRDRGVKMETFSVRLKP
;
A
#
# COMPACT_ATOMS: atom_id res chain seq x y z
N MET A 1 -58.19 -48.95 -46.22
CA MET A 1 -56.90 -49.35 -45.62
C MET A 1 -55.89 -48.23 -45.79
N LYS A 2 -55.22 -47.81 -44.69
CA LYS A 2 -54.05 -46.91 -44.57
C LYS A 2 -54.30 -45.41 -44.90
N LYS A 3 -53.94 -44.41 -44.08
CA LYS A 3 -53.43 -44.28 -42.70
C LYS A 3 -53.78 -42.86 -42.23
N LEU A 4 -54.21 -42.74 -40.98
CA LEU A 4 -54.37 -41.52 -40.17
C LEU A 4 -52.99 -41.02 -39.69
N ASN A 5 -52.80 -39.71 -39.51
CA ASN A 5 -51.92 -38.98 -38.54
C ASN A 5 -51.95 -37.47 -38.90
N ILE A 6 -52.77 -36.61 -38.28
CA ILE A 6 -52.53 -35.82 -37.05
C ILE A 6 -51.15 -35.12 -37.02
N PHE A 7 -51.09 -33.78 -37.11
CA PHE A 7 -50.67 -32.85 -36.03
C PHE A 7 -50.33 -31.44 -36.56
N SER A 8 -50.62 -30.42 -35.72
CA SER A 8 -50.00 -29.09 -35.66
C SER A 8 -50.46 -27.99 -36.62
N VAL A 9 -51.67 -27.49 -36.39
CA VAL A 9 -51.91 -26.03 -36.32
C VAL A 9 -51.40 -25.56 -34.95
N ILE A 10 -50.88 -24.33 -34.87
CA ILE A 10 -50.30 -23.63 -33.70
C ILE A 10 -48.79 -23.89 -33.52
N LEU A 11 -47.96 -22.90 -33.89
CA LEU A 11 -47.06 -22.17 -32.98
C LEU A 11 -46.14 -21.22 -33.79
N VAL A 12 -46.70 -20.12 -34.29
CA VAL A 12 -45.90 -18.96 -34.73
C VAL A 12 -46.28 -17.80 -33.84
N PHE A 13 -45.72 -17.74 -32.63
CA PHE A 13 -45.54 -16.54 -31.83
C PHE A 13 -44.66 -16.90 -30.63
N VAL A 14 -43.81 -15.95 -30.22
CA VAL A 14 -43.01 -15.92 -28.98
C VAL A 14 -41.61 -16.57 -29.04
N PHE A 15 -40.69 -15.91 -29.73
CA PHE A 15 -39.32 -15.71 -29.23
C PHE A 15 -38.94 -14.23 -29.31
N THR A 16 -39.79 -13.35 -28.79
CA THR A 16 -39.28 -12.07 -28.28
C THR A 16 -38.64 -12.41 -26.93
N SER A 17 -37.35 -12.72 -26.95
CA SER A 17 -36.55 -12.64 -25.73
C SER A 17 -36.78 -11.24 -25.15
N CYS A 18 -37.46 -11.18 -24.00
CA CYS A 18 -37.41 -10.00 -23.16
C CYS A 18 -35.93 -9.74 -22.89
N LYS A 19 -35.35 -8.77 -23.60
CA LYS A 19 -34.21 -8.07 -23.04
C LYS A 19 -34.73 -7.51 -21.73
N ASN A 20 -34.19 -7.96 -20.59
CA ASN A 20 -34.35 -7.23 -19.35
C ASN A 20 -33.98 -5.78 -19.67
N GLN A 21 -34.92 -4.85 -19.54
CA GLN A 21 -34.61 -3.43 -19.62
C GLN A 21 -33.52 -3.15 -18.60
N ASP A 22 -32.51 -2.37 -18.98
CA ASP A 22 -31.53 -1.85 -18.03
C ASP A 22 -32.29 -1.18 -16.89
N TRP A 23 -31.98 -1.55 -15.64
CA TRP A 23 -32.58 -0.92 -14.47
C TRP A 23 -32.08 0.53 -14.35
N GLU A 24 -32.75 1.45 -15.05
CA GLU A 24 -32.57 2.88 -14.87
C GLU A 24 -33.40 3.33 -13.66
N PHE A 25 -32.73 3.46 -12.52
CA PHE A 25 -33.29 4.15 -11.37
C PHE A 25 -33.13 5.66 -11.58
N PRO A 26 -34.13 6.48 -11.21
CA PRO A 26 -33.98 7.92 -11.28
C PRO A 26 -32.88 8.39 -10.34
N ASP A 27 -32.12 9.39 -10.79
CA ASP A 27 -31.18 10.12 -9.95
C ASP A 27 -31.90 10.71 -8.71
N PHE A 28 -31.17 10.89 -7.61
CA PHE A 28 -31.67 11.69 -6.50
C PHE A 28 -31.86 13.15 -6.94
N GLU A 29 -32.75 13.86 -6.25
CA GLU A 29 -33.04 15.25 -6.58
C GLU A 29 -31.82 16.18 -6.46
N TYR A 30 -30.87 15.84 -5.58
CA TYR A 30 -29.69 16.65 -5.31
C TYR A 30 -28.38 15.86 -5.48
N GLN A 31 -27.46 16.45 -6.24
CA GLN A 31 -26.12 15.98 -6.47
C GLN A 31 -25.16 16.59 -5.44
N THR A 32 -24.34 15.76 -4.79
CA THR A 32 -23.37 16.20 -3.78
C THR A 32 -21.97 15.69 -4.09
N VAL A 33 -20.93 16.44 -3.69
CA VAL A 33 -19.53 16.02 -3.81
C VAL A 33 -18.86 15.86 -2.44
N TYR A 34 -17.96 14.87 -2.34
CA TYR A 34 -17.28 14.54 -1.08
C TYR A 34 -16.03 13.69 -1.27
N PHE A 35 -15.23 13.56 -0.22
CA PHE A 35 -14.18 12.54 -0.10
C PHE A 35 -14.76 11.26 0.49
N ALA A 36 -14.60 10.13 -0.22
CA ALA A 36 -15.15 8.84 0.22
C ALA A 36 -14.55 8.37 1.56
N TYR A 37 -13.27 8.66 1.80
CA TYR A 37 -12.53 8.36 3.02
C TYR A 37 -11.91 9.63 3.61
N GLN A 38 -12.08 9.83 4.91
CA GLN A 38 -11.49 10.96 5.64
C GLN A 38 -10.06 10.68 6.12
N TYR A 39 -9.68 9.41 6.30
CA TYR A 39 -8.38 9.00 6.88
C TYR A 39 -7.69 7.85 6.10
N PRO A 40 -7.53 7.93 4.77
CA PRO A 40 -6.82 6.90 4.03
C PRO A 40 -5.32 6.98 4.25
N VAL A 41 -4.64 5.83 4.13
CA VAL A 41 -3.19 5.75 4.01
C VAL A 41 -2.83 5.31 2.59
N ARG A 42 -2.17 6.19 1.84
CA ARG A 42 -1.62 5.92 0.52
C ARG A 42 -0.20 5.41 0.66
N THR A 43 0.00 4.13 0.34
CA THR A 43 1.33 3.51 0.26
C THR A 43 1.82 3.55 -1.18
N ILE A 44 2.79 4.38 -1.50
CA ILE A 44 3.44 4.42 -2.82
C ILE A 44 4.27 3.18 -2.99
N THR A 45 3.95 2.39 -4.01
CA THR A 45 4.59 1.09 -4.24
C THR A 45 5.56 1.22 -5.39
N MET A 46 6.83 1.53 -5.06
CA MET A 46 7.89 1.54 -6.08
C MET A 46 8.07 0.14 -6.66
N GLY A 47 8.38 0.05 -7.95
CA GLY A 47 8.49 -1.21 -8.68
C GLY A 47 7.15 -1.70 -9.23
N GLU A 48 6.96 -3.02 -9.28
CA GLU A 48 5.76 -3.67 -9.83
C GLU A 48 4.94 -4.32 -8.71
N ASP A 49 3.62 -4.40 -8.90
CA ASP A 49 2.68 -5.10 -8.03
C ASP A 49 1.50 -5.64 -8.86
N LEU A 50 0.52 -6.27 -8.21
CA LEU A 50 -0.71 -6.79 -8.83
C LEU A 50 -1.62 -5.69 -9.40
N PHE A 51 -1.43 -4.44 -8.96
CA PHE A 51 -2.15 -3.27 -9.45
C PHE A 51 -1.20 -2.31 -10.19
N ASP A 52 -1.77 -1.39 -10.96
CA ASP A 52 -0.99 -0.40 -11.70
C ASP A 52 -0.25 0.54 -10.75
N THR A 53 1.08 0.56 -10.89
CA THR A 53 2.03 1.34 -10.10
C THR A 53 2.70 2.43 -10.93
N SER A 54 2.20 2.74 -12.13
CA SER A 54 2.80 3.73 -13.03
C SER A 54 2.96 5.10 -12.37
N LEU A 55 1.90 5.61 -11.74
CA LEU A 55 1.96 6.87 -10.98
C LEU A 55 2.93 6.79 -9.79
N ASP A 56 3.04 5.63 -9.15
CA ASP A 56 3.89 5.43 -7.97
C ASP A 56 5.37 5.53 -8.36
N ASN A 57 5.72 4.92 -9.50
CA ASN A 57 7.06 4.97 -10.07
C ASN A 57 7.42 6.38 -10.58
N GLU A 58 6.44 7.23 -10.88
CA GLU A 58 6.63 8.66 -11.15
C GLU A 58 6.71 9.51 -9.86
N GLY A 59 6.55 8.90 -8.68
CA GLY A 59 6.49 9.61 -7.40
C GLY A 59 5.23 10.46 -7.26
N LYS A 60 4.13 10.06 -7.89
CA LYS A 60 2.85 10.78 -7.88
C LYS A 60 1.79 10.02 -7.10
N VAL A 61 0.87 10.76 -6.52
CA VAL A 61 -0.38 10.24 -5.96
C VAL A 61 -1.56 11.06 -6.49
N LYS A 62 -2.77 10.52 -6.40
CA LYS A 62 -3.98 11.20 -6.83
C LYS A 62 -4.98 11.28 -5.68
N VAL A 63 -5.35 12.49 -5.29
CA VAL A 63 -6.38 12.74 -4.26
C VAL A 63 -7.73 12.75 -4.95
N MET A 64 -8.57 11.77 -4.62
CA MET A 64 -9.82 11.50 -5.34
C MET A 64 -11.04 12.03 -4.57
N ALA A 65 -11.94 12.74 -5.25
CA ALA A 65 -13.27 13.06 -4.79
C ALA A 65 -14.32 12.31 -5.62
N THR A 66 -15.52 12.18 -5.06
CA THR A 66 -16.66 11.50 -5.70
C THR A 66 -17.87 12.40 -5.71
N THR A 67 -18.71 12.26 -6.73
CA THR A 67 -20.09 12.75 -6.72
C THR A 67 -21.03 11.64 -6.27
N GLY A 68 -22.11 12.01 -5.60
CA GLY A 68 -23.21 11.14 -5.22
C GLY A 68 -24.56 11.79 -5.53
N GLY A 69 -25.64 11.05 -5.35
CA GLY A 69 -26.99 11.49 -5.70
C GLY A 69 -27.34 11.31 -7.18
N VAL A 70 -26.42 10.79 -7.99
CA VAL A 70 -26.64 10.51 -9.41
C VAL A 70 -26.04 9.15 -9.77
N TYR A 71 -26.67 8.44 -10.71
CA TYR A 71 -26.13 7.23 -11.34
C TYR A 71 -25.19 7.57 -12.50
N ASP A 72 -25.43 8.69 -13.18
CA ASP A 72 -24.58 9.20 -14.25
C ASP A 72 -24.28 10.69 -14.09
N ASN A 73 -23.02 11.06 -14.28
CA ASN A 73 -22.57 12.44 -14.20
C ASN A 73 -22.62 13.10 -15.58
N LYS A 74 -23.69 13.85 -15.86
CA LYS A 74 -23.93 14.43 -17.19
C LYS A 74 -23.09 15.66 -17.53
N LYS A 75 -22.33 16.20 -16.56
CA LYS A 75 -21.52 17.41 -16.69
C LYS A 75 -20.13 17.22 -16.08
N GLU A 76 -19.16 18.02 -16.49
CA GLU A 76 -17.91 18.10 -15.74
C GLU A 76 -18.15 18.87 -14.44
N ILE A 77 -17.74 18.30 -13.31
CA ILE A 77 -17.84 18.93 -11.99
C ILE A 77 -16.44 19.40 -11.61
N THR A 78 -16.36 20.64 -11.14
CA THR A 78 -15.12 21.22 -10.64
C THR A 78 -15.28 21.59 -9.18
N ILE A 79 -14.33 21.16 -8.36
CA ILE A 79 -14.37 21.33 -6.91
C ILE A 79 -13.11 22.08 -6.47
N ASP A 80 -13.29 23.27 -5.92
CA ASP A 80 -12.19 24.05 -5.34
C ASP A 80 -11.86 23.51 -3.95
N PHE A 81 -10.58 23.43 -3.62
CA PHE A 81 -10.11 22.95 -2.31
C PHE A 81 -8.97 23.82 -1.78
N THR A 82 -8.66 23.64 -0.50
CA THR A 82 -7.46 24.19 0.11
C THR A 82 -6.72 23.14 0.93
N VAL A 83 -5.40 23.27 1.01
CA VAL A 83 -4.59 22.54 1.99
C VAL A 83 -4.71 23.28 3.33
N ASP A 84 -5.21 22.60 4.35
CA ASP A 84 -5.47 23.20 5.66
C ASP A 84 -4.73 22.45 6.77
N ASN A 85 -3.48 22.86 6.99
CA ASN A 85 -2.62 22.29 8.03
C ASN A 85 -3.17 22.50 9.44
N THR A 86 -4.06 23.48 9.66
CA THR A 86 -4.61 23.72 11.00
C THR A 86 -5.52 22.57 11.45
N MET A 87 -6.03 21.76 10.51
CA MET A 87 -6.84 20.58 10.82
C MET A 87 -6.05 19.50 11.58
N THR A 88 -4.72 19.50 11.52
CA THR A 88 -3.87 18.55 12.26
C THR A 88 -3.53 19.03 13.68
N ASN A 89 -3.96 20.24 14.07
CA ASN A 89 -3.68 20.77 15.39
C ASN A 89 -4.41 20.00 16.49
N LYS A 90 -3.69 19.67 17.56
CA LYS A 90 -4.23 19.00 18.77
C LYS A 90 -4.89 17.64 18.48
N ILE A 91 -4.46 16.94 17.43
CA ILE A 91 -4.85 15.56 17.18
C ILE A 91 -3.63 14.64 17.12
N VAL A 92 -3.82 13.41 17.56
CA VAL A 92 -2.81 12.35 17.56
C VAL A 92 -3.36 11.11 16.85
N TYR A 93 -2.47 10.27 16.32
CA TYR A 93 -2.83 8.94 15.83
C TYR A 93 -3.33 8.09 16.99
N SER A 94 -4.53 7.54 16.86
CA SER A 94 -5.16 6.77 17.95
C SER A 94 -4.40 5.49 18.31
N SER A 95 -3.59 4.96 17.39
CA SER A 95 -2.84 3.71 17.57
C SER A 95 -1.47 3.89 18.23
N THR A 96 -0.85 5.06 18.14
CA THR A 96 0.54 5.29 18.55
C THR A 96 0.74 6.49 19.47
N ASP A 97 -0.28 7.33 19.62
CA ASP A 97 -0.24 8.60 20.36
C ASP A 97 0.73 9.63 19.79
N GLY A 98 1.30 9.35 18.62
CA GLY A 98 2.13 10.29 17.88
C GLY A 98 1.30 11.42 17.28
N ASP A 99 1.88 12.62 17.22
CA ASP A 99 1.23 13.77 16.58
C ASP A 99 0.95 13.48 15.10
N VAL A 100 -0.20 13.94 14.60
CA VAL A 100 -0.50 13.92 13.17
C VAL A 100 0.21 15.11 12.54
N ILE A 101 1.23 14.85 11.72
CA ILE A 101 2.11 15.91 11.20
C ILE A 101 1.68 16.25 9.76
N PRO A 102 1.44 17.54 9.44
CA PRO A 102 1.14 17.93 8.07
C PRO A 102 2.37 17.67 7.18
N LEU A 103 2.13 17.20 5.96
CA LEU A 103 3.16 16.96 4.96
C LEU A 103 3.86 18.30 4.66
N PRO A 104 5.19 18.40 4.85
CA PRO A 104 5.94 19.62 4.60
C PRO A 104 5.71 20.16 3.18
N SER A 105 5.64 21.48 3.02
CA SER A 105 5.33 22.09 1.73
C SER A 105 6.40 21.86 0.66
N ASN A 106 7.66 21.62 1.04
CA ASN A 106 8.74 21.25 0.12
C ASN A 106 8.70 19.76 -0.30
N TYR A 107 7.83 18.94 0.31
CA TYR A 107 7.73 17.51 0.00
C TYR A 107 6.83 17.23 -1.21
N TYR A 108 6.06 18.22 -1.67
CA TYR A 108 5.09 17.99 -2.75
C TYR A 108 4.80 19.23 -3.59
N THR A 109 4.19 19.01 -4.75
CA THR A 109 3.55 20.03 -5.59
C THR A 109 2.20 19.48 -6.06
N ILE A 110 1.15 20.29 -6.00
CA ILE A 110 -0.18 19.88 -6.47
C ILE A 110 -0.41 20.45 -7.87
N ALA A 111 -0.86 19.62 -8.80
CA ALA A 111 -1.01 19.99 -10.21
C ALA A 111 -2.05 21.11 -10.45
N SER A 112 -3.01 21.26 -9.55
CA SER A 112 -4.09 22.25 -9.64
C SER A 112 -4.63 22.57 -8.24
N ASN A 113 -5.28 23.72 -8.07
CA ASN A 113 -6.08 24.05 -6.89
C ASN A 113 -7.53 23.52 -6.97
N LYS A 114 -7.83 22.69 -7.98
CA LYS A 114 -9.15 22.13 -8.24
C LYS A 114 -9.10 20.63 -8.44
N ILE A 115 -10.13 19.94 -7.97
CA ILE A 115 -10.42 18.55 -8.34
C ILE A 115 -11.47 18.59 -9.45
N VAL A 116 -11.21 17.84 -10.52
CA VAL A 116 -12.13 17.72 -11.67
C VAL A 116 -12.69 16.30 -11.71
N ILE A 117 -14.02 16.19 -11.71
CA ILE A 117 -14.76 14.95 -12.01
C ILE A 117 -15.26 15.06 -13.45
N PRO A 118 -14.66 14.30 -14.39
CA PRO A 118 -15.04 14.37 -15.80
C PRO A 118 -16.51 13.99 -16.01
N LYS A 119 -17.10 14.55 -17.08
CA LYS A 119 -18.40 14.09 -17.58
C LYS A 119 -18.36 12.58 -17.84
N GLY A 120 -19.40 11.87 -17.41
CA GLY A 120 -19.52 10.41 -17.50
C GLY A 120 -18.77 9.63 -16.41
N SER A 121 -18.07 10.32 -15.49
CA SER A 121 -17.42 9.69 -14.34
C SER A 121 -18.07 10.14 -13.04
N LEU A 122 -18.19 9.21 -12.09
CA LEU A 122 -18.61 9.53 -10.71
C LEU A 122 -17.44 9.96 -9.82
N THR A 123 -16.20 9.79 -10.28
CA THR A 123 -15.00 10.12 -9.52
C THR A 123 -14.01 10.95 -10.35
N GLY A 124 -13.23 11.74 -9.63
CA GLY A 124 -12.23 12.63 -10.20
C GLY A 124 -11.15 12.92 -9.18
N GLY A 125 -10.04 13.50 -9.60
CA GLY A 125 -8.96 13.76 -8.66
C GLY A 125 -7.95 14.77 -9.15
N VAL A 126 -7.09 15.18 -8.24
CA VAL A 126 -5.96 16.06 -8.49
C VAL A 126 -4.66 15.30 -8.21
N GLU A 127 -3.69 15.45 -9.10
CA GLU A 127 -2.38 14.82 -8.94
C GLU A 127 -1.50 15.64 -8.01
N VAL A 128 -0.72 14.92 -7.20
CA VAL A 128 0.28 15.44 -6.29
C VAL A 128 1.61 14.79 -6.64
N GLN A 129 2.57 15.59 -7.08
CA GLN A 129 3.94 15.17 -7.29
C GLN A 129 4.70 15.24 -5.97
N LEU A 130 5.39 14.16 -5.59
CA LEU A 130 6.27 14.14 -4.42
C LEU A 130 7.71 14.42 -4.85
N THR A 131 8.45 15.08 -3.98
CA THR A 131 9.82 15.52 -4.24
C THR A 131 10.84 14.52 -3.67
N ALA A 132 12.11 14.69 -4.04
CA ALA A 132 13.20 13.90 -3.47
C ALA A 132 13.29 14.04 -1.94
N ASP A 133 12.95 15.22 -1.39
CA ASP A 133 12.96 15.47 0.05
C ASP A 133 12.00 14.54 0.81
N PHE A 134 10.81 14.26 0.25
CA PHE A 134 9.88 13.28 0.81
C PHE A 134 10.52 11.89 0.89
N PHE A 135 11.14 11.43 -0.19
CA PHE A 135 11.70 10.08 -0.25
C PHE A 135 13.01 9.93 0.55
N ALA A 136 13.72 11.04 0.79
CA ALA A 136 14.91 11.08 1.64
C ALA A 136 14.58 11.02 3.14
N ASP A 137 13.35 11.36 3.54
CA ASP A 137 12.93 11.38 4.93
C ASP A 137 12.67 9.95 5.47
N PRO A 138 13.39 9.51 6.53
CA PRO A 138 13.17 8.19 7.13
C PRO A 138 11.80 8.01 7.79
N LYS A 139 11.02 9.08 7.99
CA LYS A 139 9.63 9.00 8.47
C LYS A 139 8.61 8.75 7.36
N ALA A 140 9.00 8.92 6.09
CA ALA A 140 8.12 8.71 4.94
C ALA A 140 7.87 7.23 4.59
N ILE A 141 8.53 6.29 5.27
CA ILE A 141 8.28 4.85 5.13
C ILE A 141 7.21 4.33 6.11
N THR A 142 6.73 5.18 7.03
CA THR A 142 5.66 4.86 7.98
C THR A 142 4.54 5.91 7.90
N THR A 143 3.40 5.61 8.52
CA THR A 143 2.27 6.55 8.59
C THR A 143 2.60 7.67 9.58
N ASN A 144 3.21 8.75 9.08
CA ASN A 144 3.63 9.90 9.87
C ASN A 144 3.12 11.24 9.31
N TYR A 145 3.21 11.42 8.00
CA TYR A 145 2.81 12.65 7.33
C TYR A 145 1.43 12.53 6.69
N VAL A 146 0.63 13.59 6.79
CA VAL A 146 -0.68 13.70 6.13
C VAL A 146 -0.75 14.94 5.26
N LEU A 147 -1.36 14.86 4.09
CA LEU A 147 -1.77 16.02 3.30
C LEU A 147 -3.22 16.36 3.66
N PRO A 148 -3.48 17.38 4.51
CA PRO A 148 -4.82 17.73 4.95
C PRO A 148 -5.50 18.65 3.93
N ILE A 149 -6.55 18.16 3.28
CA ILE A 149 -7.30 18.93 2.27
C ILE A 149 -8.75 19.08 2.72
N ARG A 150 -9.33 20.26 2.49
CA ARG A 150 -10.78 20.49 2.60
C ARG A 150 -11.35 21.13 1.35
N LEU A 151 -12.54 20.68 0.95
CA LEU A 151 -13.32 21.26 -0.14
C LEU A 151 -13.88 22.62 0.31
N THR A 152 -14.02 23.54 -0.64
CA THR A 152 -14.42 24.93 -0.37
C THR A 152 -15.57 25.40 -1.24
N GLN A 153 -15.60 24.99 -2.51
CA GLN A 153 -16.66 25.35 -3.45
C GLN A 153 -16.83 24.23 -4.49
N VAL A 154 -18.03 24.08 -5.02
CA VAL A 154 -18.32 23.19 -6.15
C VAL A 154 -19.04 23.96 -7.26
N MET A 155 -18.69 23.63 -8.51
CA MET A 155 -19.36 24.10 -9.72
C MET A 155 -19.94 22.89 -10.46
N ASN A 156 -21.16 23.03 -10.96
CA ASN A 156 -21.91 21.98 -11.66
C ASN A 156 -22.33 20.76 -10.79
N ALA A 157 -22.45 20.97 -9.48
CA ALA A 157 -23.20 20.10 -8.55
C ALA A 157 -23.88 20.99 -7.50
N ASP A 158 -24.87 20.47 -6.76
CA ASP A 158 -25.69 21.29 -5.87
C ASP A 158 -24.99 21.64 -4.56
N SER A 159 -24.17 20.73 -4.02
CA SER A 159 -23.56 20.93 -2.70
C SER A 159 -22.29 20.12 -2.45
N ILE A 160 -21.55 20.53 -1.41
CA ILE A 160 -20.48 19.74 -0.78
C ILE A 160 -21.06 19.09 0.48
N LEU A 161 -20.78 17.80 0.71
CA LEU A 161 -21.24 17.06 1.89
C LEU A 161 -20.49 17.50 3.17
N SER A 162 -20.82 18.68 3.66
CA SER A 162 -20.09 19.40 4.72
C SER A 162 -20.53 19.06 6.14
N GLY A 163 -21.44 18.10 6.29
CA GLY A 163 -21.99 17.67 7.58
C GLY A 163 -22.89 18.71 8.25
N THR A 164 -23.46 18.32 9.39
CA THR A 164 -24.31 19.18 10.23
C THR A 164 -23.64 19.35 11.59
N PRO A 165 -23.19 20.55 11.97
CA PRO A 165 -22.53 20.77 13.25
C PRO A 165 -23.55 20.81 14.40
N LYS A 166 -23.15 20.32 15.57
CA LYS A 166 -23.95 20.48 16.80
C LYS A 166 -24.05 21.94 17.22
N ALA A 167 -25.09 22.30 17.95
CA ALA A 167 -25.20 23.62 18.58
C ALA A 167 -23.98 23.91 19.48
N GLY A 168 -23.35 25.07 19.31
CA GLY A 168 -22.16 25.46 20.07
C GLY A 168 -20.84 24.78 19.65
N SER A 169 -20.86 23.96 18.58
CA SER A 169 -19.69 23.26 18.05
C SER A 169 -18.59 24.22 17.57
N LEU A 170 -17.33 23.83 17.81
CA LEU A 170 -16.14 24.48 17.24
C LEU A 170 -15.86 24.05 15.79
N ARG A 171 -16.68 23.14 15.25
CA ARG A 171 -16.62 22.64 13.86
C ARG A 171 -15.27 22.02 13.49
N ARG A 172 -14.59 21.38 14.43
CA ARG A 172 -13.34 20.64 14.20
C ARG A 172 -13.66 19.36 13.44
N LYS A 173 -13.13 19.23 12.23
CA LYS A 173 -13.46 18.13 11.30
C LYS A 173 -13.21 16.74 11.88
N ALA A 174 -12.12 16.59 12.62
CA ALA A 174 -11.69 15.32 13.21
C ALA A 174 -12.31 14.99 14.58
N VAL A 175 -13.20 15.84 15.11
CA VAL A 175 -13.79 15.66 16.44
C VAL A 175 -15.23 15.26 16.27
N ALA A 176 -15.54 13.98 16.48
CA ALA A 176 -16.89 13.44 16.29
C ALA A 176 -17.95 14.19 17.11
N ASP A 177 -17.61 14.64 18.32
CA ASP A 177 -18.52 15.36 19.20
C ASP A 177 -19.00 16.70 18.64
N ASP A 178 -18.29 17.29 17.67
CA ASP A 178 -18.64 18.58 17.05
C ASP A 178 -19.79 18.45 16.02
N TRP A 179 -20.26 17.23 15.69
CA TRP A 179 -21.17 16.99 14.55
C TRP A 179 -22.37 16.09 14.87
N ASP A 180 -23.57 16.48 14.44
CA ASP A 180 -24.75 15.61 14.38
C ASP A 180 -24.66 14.66 13.19
N THR A 181 -24.25 15.19 12.03
CA THR A 181 -23.92 14.43 10.83
C THR A 181 -22.47 14.72 10.45
N ALA A 182 -21.64 13.67 10.41
CA ALA A 182 -20.21 13.83 10.15
C ALA A 182 -19.94 14.43 8.75
N PRO A 183 -19.01 15.39 8.64
CA PRO A 183 -18.60 15.95 7.36
C PRO A 183 -17.80 14.95 6.53
N LYS A 184 -17.93 15.03 5.20
CA LYS A 184 -17.06 14.33 4.24
C LYS A 184 -16.39 15.30 3.25
N ASP A 185 -16.33 16.56 3.61
CA ASP A 185 -15.68 17.65 2.86
C ASP A 185 -14.19 17.80 3.16
N TYR A 186 -13.61 16.90 3.94
CA TYR A 186 -12.18 16.90 4.30
C TYR A 186 -11.55 15.52 4.14
N ILE A 187 -10.22 15.52 4.05
CA ILE A 187 -9.39 14.34 4.01
C ILE A 187 -8.04 14.62 4.67
N PHE A 188 -7.59 13.71 5.53
CA PHE A 188 -6.21 13.62 5.99
C PHE A 188 -5.54 12.51 5.18
N TYR A 189 -4.97 12.87 4.03
CA TYR A 189 -4.40 11.89 3.11
C TYR A 189 -2.99 11.52 3.58
N ALA A 190 -2.89 10.46 4.39
CA ALA A 190 -1.59 10.00 4.87
C ALA A 190 -0.80 9.38 3.71
N ILE A 191 0.48 9.72 3.59
CA ILE A 191 1.33 9.21 2.50
C ILE A 191 2.56 8.55 3.11
N LYS A 192 2.82 7.31 2.67
CA LYS A 192 4.07 6.59 2.93
C LYS A 192 4.54 5.91 1.64
N TYR A 193 5.77 5.40 1.62
CA TYR A 193 6.25 4.61 0.49
C TYR A 193 6.90 3.30 0.93
N ILE A 194 6.94 2.36 0.00
CA ILE A 194 7.77 1.16 0.07
C ILE A 194 8.68 1.13 -1.16
N ASN A 195 9.92 0.69 -0.97
CA ASN A 195 10.86 0.55 -2.09
C ASN A 195 10.55 -0.71 -2.92
N THR A 196 11.24 -0.86 -4.05
CA THR A 196 11.05 -1.95 -5.02
C THR A 196 11.16 -3.35 -4.41
N TRP A 197 11.98 -3.54 -3.38
CA TRP A 197 12.32 -4.87 -2.87
C TRP A 197 11.61 -5.24 -1.57
N GLN A 198 10.84 -4.32 -0.96
CA GLN A 198 9.97 -4.67 0.16
C GLN A 198 8.89 -5.66 -0.29
N GLY A 199 8.67 -6.70 0.52
CA GLY A 199 7.64 -7.71 0.27
C GLY A 199 7.79 -8.93 1.17
N ASN A 200 6.90 -9.89 0.97
CA ASN A 200 6.95 -11.21 1.57
C ASN A 200 7.57 -12.20 0.58
N TYR A 201 8.58 -12.94 1.03
CA TYR A 201 9.37 -13.85 0.22
C TYR A 201 9.35 -15.26 0.79
N LEU A 202 9.44 -16.25 -0.08
CA LEU A 202 9.64 -17.66 0.24
C LEU A 202 11.15 -17.94 0.19
N ARG A 203 11.75 -18.10 1.37
CA ARG A 203 13.19 -18.23 1.57
C ARG A 203 13.59 -19.70 1.68
N ARG A 204 14.56 -20.08 0.84
CA ARG A 204 15.28 -21.35 0.89
C ARG A 204 16.77 -21.10 0.74
N GLY A 205 17.59 -21.99 1.26
CA GLY A 205 19.02 -21.81 1.23
C GLY A 205 19.78 -22.78 2.11
N ARG A 206 21.02 -22.42 2.41
CA ARG A 206 21.92 -23.18 3.26
C ARG A 206 22.71 -22.23 4.15
N ASP A 207 22.79 -22.56 5.43
CA ASP A 207 23.74 -21.96 6.36
C ASP A 207 24.83 -22.94 6.72
N ILE A 208 26.06 -22.45 6.75
CA ILE A 208 27.21 -23.10 7.39
C ILE A 208 27.53 -22.28 8.62
N ILE A 209 27.18 -22.80 9.79
CA ILE A 209 27.39 -22.17 11.09
C ILE A 209 28.65 -22.77 11.70
N VAL A 210 29.56 -21.91 12.14
CA VAL A 210 30.80 -22.29 12.82
C VAL A 210 30.85 -21.59 14.17
N GLY A 211 30.78 -22.36 15.24
CA GLY A 211 30.94 -21.86 16.61
C GLY A 211 32.34 -21.29 16.85
N LYS A 212 32.41 -20.24 17.67
CA LYS A 212 33.64 -19.53 18.06
C LYS A 212 33.76 -19.48 19.58
N ASN A 213 34.95 -19.14 20.08
CA ASN A 213 35.18 -18.88 21.51
C ASN A 213 34.72 -20.03 22.42
N GLY A 214 35.00 -21.28 22.02
CA GLY A 214 34.61 -22.48 22.77
C GLY A 214 33.18 -22.98 22.51
N ASN A 215 32.37 -22.26 21.73
CA ASN A 215 30.96 -22.62 21.45
C ASN A 215 30.83 -23.61 20.28
N ASN A 216 31.68 -24.64 20.20
CA ASN A 216 31.69 -25.61 19.09
C ASN A 216 30.37 -26.37 18.91
N ALA A 217 29.54 -26.44 19.96
CA ALA A 217 28.19 -27.01 19.91
C ALA A 217 27.25 -26.27 18.95
N LEU A 218 27.56 -25.01 18.59
CA LEU A 218 26.81 -24.25 17.59
C LEU A 218 27.14 -24.64 16.14
N SER A 219 28.24 -25.34 15.92
CA SER A 219 28.71 -25.67 14.57
C SER A 219 27.77 -26.68 13.89
N GLN A 220 27.17 -26.28 12.78
CA GLN A 220 26.25 -27.12 12.02
C GLN A 220 26.11 -26.62 10.58
N THR A 221 25.66 -27.50 9.68
CA THR A 221 25.13 -27.09 8.38
C THR A 221 23.61 -27.23 8.42
N GLN A 222 22.89 -26.13 8.20
CA GLN A 222 21.44 -26.12 8.12
C GLN A 222 21.01 -25.95 6.67
N ILE A 223 20.22 -26.88 6.15
CA ILE A 223 19.61 -26.80 4.82
C ILE A 223 18.14 -26.41 5.00
N ARG A 224 17.74 -25.28 4.41
CA ARG A 224 16.35 -24.81 4.34
C ARG A 224 15.83 -25.03 2.93
N ARG A 225 15.18 -26.16 2.67
CA ARG A 225 14.55 -26.41 1.38
C ARG A 225 13.42 -27.40 1.53
N ASN A 226 12.21 -26.98 1.19
CA ASN A 226 11.08 -27.88 1.11
C ASN A 226 10.96 -28.48 -0.30
N ALA A 227 10.19 -29.56 -0.40
CA ALA A 227 9.84 -30.17 -1.70
C ALA A 227 9.01 -29.22 -2.58
N TYR A 228 8.19 -28.36 -1.95
CA TYR A 228 7.32 -27.39 -2.62
C TYR A 228 7.69 -25.97 -2.16
N VAL A 229 7.86 -25.06 -3.13
CA VAL A 229 8.29 -23.67 -2.87
C VAL A 229 7.29 -22.93 -1.97
N GLU A 230 6.00 -23.23 -2.11
CA GLU A 230 4.90 -22.70 -1.29
C GLU A 230 5.04 -23.01 0.20
N LYS A 231 5.88 -24.00 0.57
CA LYS A 231 6.13 -24.42 1.95
C LYS A 231 7.44 -23.87 2.52
N ASP A 232 8.23 -23.15 1.71
CA ASP A 232 9.44 -22.48 2.19
C ASP A 232 9.14 -21.40 3.23
N GLU A 233 10.17 -21.02 3.98
CA GLU A 233 10.05 -20.05 5.07
C GLU A 233 9.58 -18.71 4.54
N VAL A 234 8.49 -18.16 5.08
CA VAL A 234 8.05 -16.81 4.73
C VAL A 234 8.92 -15.79 5.47
N LYS A 235 9.58 -14.89 4.72
CA LYS A 235 10.32 -13.74 5.24
C LYS A 235 9.79 -12.42 4.70
N SER A 236 9.46 -11.52 5.62
CA SER A 236 9.04 -10.16 5.30
C SER A 236 10.24 -9.23 5.31
N LEU A 237 10.57 -8.68 4.15
CA LEU A 237 11.59 -7.66 3.98
C LEU A 237 10.93 -6.28 4.06
N THR A 238 11.57 -5.32 4.71
CA THR A 238 11.01 -3.97 4.94
C THR A 238 11.90 -2.88 4.36
N THR A 239 11.29 -1.77 3.94
CA THR A 239 12.00 -0.60 3.42
C THR A 239 12.77 0.09 4.54
N ALA A 240 14.03 0.42 4.30
CA ALA A 240 14.80 1.37 5.12
C ALA A 240 14.97 2.73 4.41
N SER A 241 15.06 2.71 3.08
CA SER A 241 15.02 3.89 2.20
C SER A 241 14.76 3.45 0.75
N LEU A 242 14.70 4.38 -0.20
CA LEU A 242 14.53 4.08 -1.63
C LEU A 242 15.46 2.99 -2.18
N LYS A 243 16.69 2.89 -1.68
CA LYS A 243 17.70 1.94 -2.15
C LYS A 243 18.12 0.90 -1.11
N ASN A 244 17.50 0.89 0.06
CA ASN A 244 17.91 0.01 1.15
C ASN A 244 16.73 -0.75 1.74
N THR A 245 16.89 -2.06 1.92
CA THR A 245 15.88 -2.97 2.47
C THR A 245 16.46 -3.78 3.62
N ILE A 246 15.67 -3.98 4.67
CA ILE A 246 16.04 -4.82 5.82
C ILE A 246 15.56 -6.25 5.59
N LEU A 247 16.47 -7.20 5.74
CA LEU A 247 16.19 -8.63 5.86
C LEU A 247 16.35 -9.04 7.33
N PRO A 248 15.24 -9.34 8.04
CA PRO A 248 15.30 -9.84 9.41
C PRO A 248 15.57 -11.36 9.43
N LEU A 249 16.58 -11.74 10.21
CA LEU A 249 17.01 -13.12 10.43
C LEU A 249 16.97 -13.46 11.91
N THR A 250 16.77 -14.74 12.21
CA THR A 250 16.80 -15.27 13.57
C THR A 250 17.63 -16.55 13.59
N PHE A 251 18.59 -16.61 14.50
CA PHE A 251 19.44 -17.76 14.75
C PHE A 251 19.23 -18.27 16.19
N LYS A 252 19.74 -19.46 16.50
CA LYS A 252 19.66 -20.07 17.82
C LYS A 252 21.00 -19.97 18.54
N ASP A 253 20.99 -19.55 19.81
CA ASP A 253 22.13 -19.66 20.71
C ASP A 253 22.22 -21.07 21.31
N VAL A 254 23.27 -21.34 22.11
CA VAL A 254 23.60 -22.64 22.70
C VAL A 254 22.45 -23.17 23.58
N ASP A 255 21.73 -22.27 24.23
CA ASP A 255 20.59 -22.55 25.10
C ASP A 255 19.24 -22.62 24.34
N GLY A 256 19.26 -22.44 23.01
CA GLY A 256 18.06 -22.42 22.17
C GLY A 256 17.34 -21.07 22.10
N THR A 257 17.88 -20.03 22.76
CA THR A 257 17.34 -18.66 22.70
C THR A 257 17.50 -18.07 21.28
N ASN A 258 16.56 -17.21 20.88
CA ASN A 258 16.61 -16.53 19.60
C ASN A 258 17.61 -15.36 19.63
N ILE A 259 18.54 -15.36 18.68
CA ILE A 259 19.41 -14.22 18.35
C ILE A 259 18.86 -13.58 17.07
N ASN A 260 18.35 -12.36 17.18
CA ASN A 260 17.86 -11.61 16.02
C ASN A 260 19.01 -10.84 15.36
N CYS A 261 19.04 -10.86 14.04
CA CYS A 261 20.00 -10.16 13.21
C CYS A 261 19.29 -9.57 12.00
N ASN A 262 19.32 -8.26 11.87
CA ASN A 262 18.88 -7.54 10.69
C ASN A 262 20.07 -7.29 9.77
N LEU A 263 19.90 -7.67 8.50
CA LEU A 263 20.82 -7.32 7.42
C LEU A 263 20.26 -6.14 6.63
N MET A 264 21.13 -5.19 6.27
CA MET A 264 20.83 -4.15 5.30
C MET A 264 21.25 -4.62 3.91
N LEU A 265 20.30 -4.62 2.99
CA LEU A 265 20.51 -4.87 1.57
C LEU A 265 20.50 -3.54 0.83
N SER A 266 21.65 -3.11 0.34
CA SER A 266 21.83 -1.83 -0.36
C SER A 266 21.92 -2.05 -1.86
N PHE A 267 20.90 -1.63 -2.60
CA PHE A 267 20.73 -1.92 -4.03
C PHE A 267 21.28 -0.79 -4.92
N ASP A 268 21.89 -1.19 -6.04
CA ASP A 268 22.27 -0.29 -7.13
C ASP A 268 21.11 -0.07 -8.12
N ASN A 269 21.41 0.51 -9.29
CA ASN A 269 20.42 0.71 -10.36
C ASN A 269 20.22 -0.51 -11.26
N ASN A 270 21.09 -1.50 -11.17
CA ASN A 270 21.06 -2.76 -11.93
C ASN A 270 20.49 -3.92 -11.09
N ASN A 271 19.87 -3.61 -9.94
CA ASN A 271 19.31 -4.56 -8.99
C ASN A 271 20.34 -5.51 -8.33
N ASN A 272 21.63 -5.17 -8.35
CA ASN A 272 22.60 -5.85 -7.48
C ASN A 272 22.57 -5.20 -6.10
N CYS A 273 22.82 -5.97 -5.04
CA CYS A 273 22.95 -5.44 -3.69
C CYS A 273 24.25 -5.83 -3.02
N VAL A 274 24.72 -4.93 -2.16
CA VAL A 274 25.74 -5.20 -1.14
C VAL A 274 25.02 -5.43 0.18
N ILE A 275 25.49 -6.42 0.93
CA ILE A 275 24.89 -6.85 2.19
C ILE A 275 25.78 -6.37 3.33
N SER A 276 25.18 -5.71 4.32
CA SER A 276 25.86 -5.28 5.54
C SER A 276 24.98 -5.54 6.77
N SER A 277 25.55 -5.37 7.97
CA SER A 277 24.79 -5.53 9.21
C SER A 277 24.01 -4.26 9.55
N ALA A 278 22.75 -4.43 9.93
CA ALA A 278 21.93 -3.40 10.56
C ALA A 278 21.71 -3.70 12.07
N THR A 279 22.57 -4.52 12.67
CA THR A 279 22.48 -4.95 14.07
C THR A 279 23.76 -4.61 14.81
N THR A 280 23.63 -3.86 15.90
CA THR A 280 24.77 -3.48 16.75
C THR A 280 25.50 -4.72 17.28
N GLY A 281 26.83 -4.73 17.20
CA GLY A 281 27.66 -5.85 17.66
C GLY A 281 27.72 -7.06 16.72
N VAL A 282 27.09 -6.97 15.55
CA VAL A 282 27.17 -7.97 14.48
C VAL A 282 27.82 -7.33 13.26
N THR A 283 28.75 -8.04 12.62
CA THR A 283 29.24 -7.63 11.29
C THR A 283 28.68 -8.56 10.23
N ALA A 284 28.45 -8.04 9.03
CA ALA A 284 28.01 -8.83 7.90
C ALA A 284 28.57 -8.24 6.61
N SER A 285 28.84 -9.12 5.65
CA SER A 285 29.30 -8.75 4.31
C SER A 285 28.78 -9.75 3.31
N GLY A 286 28.43 -9.30 2.12
CA GLY A 286 27.98 -10.18 1.06
C GLY A 286 27.50 -9.42 -0.16
N LYS A 287 27.00 -10.18 -1.12
CA LYS A 287 26.42 -9.65 -2.35
C LYS A 287 25.13 -10.40 -2.67
N GLY A 288 24.30 -9.74 -3.47
CA GLY A 288 23.14 -10.38 -4.04
C GLY A 288 22.65 -9.68 -5.30
N SER A 289 21.61 -10.23 -5.88
CA SER A 289 20.96 -9.68 -7.06
C SER A 289 19.47 -9.99 -7.05
N TYR A 290 18.67 -8.98 -7.37
CA TYR A 290 17.24 -9.13 -7.60
C TYR A 290 16.98 -9.29 -9.10
N VAL A 291 16.32 -10.39 -9.46
CA VAL A 291 16.02 -10.76 -10.84
C VAL A 291 14.51 -10.84 -11.02
N LYS A 292 13.96 -9.94 -11.83
CA LYS A 292 12.55 -9.98 -12.22
C LYS A 292 12.27 -11.27 -12.99
N LYS A 293 11.21 -11.99 -12.62
CA LYS A 293 10.81 -13.28 -13.22
C LYS A 293 11.99 -14.26 -13.32
N GLY A 294 12.92 -14.22 -12.35
CA GLY A 294 14.13 -15.02 -12.35
C GLY A 294 13.92 -16.47 -11.91
N ASP A 295 12.98 -16.71 -10.99
CA ASP A 295 12.63 -18.07 -10.56
C ASP A 295 11.56 -18.64 -11.49
N LYS A 296 12.01 -19.44 -12.46
CA LYS A 296 11.18 -19.97 -13.55
C LYS A 296 10.26 -21.08 -13.08
N ASN A 297 9.01 -21.07 -13.56
CA ASN A 297 7.99 -22.08 -13.24
C ASN A 297 7.91 -22.36 -11.72
N SER A 298 7.92 -21.30 -10.92
CA SER A 298 7.95 -21.38 -9.46
C SER A 298 6.56 -21.70 -8.90
N TRP A 299 6.28 -21.24 -7.69
CA TRP A 299 5.01 -21.48 -7.02
C TRP A 299 3.82 -20.97 -7.86
N GLY A 300 2.80 -21.83 -7.96
CA GLY A 300 1.66 -21.63 -8.86
C GLY A 300 2.00 -21.67 -10.36
N ASN A 301 3.05 -22.41 -10.76
CA ASN A 301 3.50 -22.57 -12.15
C ASN A 301 3.70 -21.24 -12.89
N THR A 302 4.19 -20.23 -12.17
CA THR A 302 4.38 -18.87 -12.70
C THR A 302 5.82 -18.44 -12.45
N ASP A 303 6.40 -17.70 -13.39
CA ASP A 303 7.70 -17.06 -13.18
C ASP A 303 7.60 -15.99 -12.09
N ARG A 304 8.51 -16.02 -11.12
CA ARG A 304 8.49 -15.11 -9.97
C ARG A 304 9.76 -14.28 -9.88
N ASP A 305 9.60 -13.08 -9.39
CA ASP A 305 10.71 -12.23 -8.98
C ASP A 305 11.46 -12.89 -7.83
N VAL A 306 12.79 -12.77 -7.82
CA VAL A 306 13.64 -13.52 -6.90
C VAL A 306 14.88 -12.73 -6.53
N LEU A 307 15.30 -12.89 -5.29
CA LEU A 307 16.52 -12.34 -4.75
C LEU A 307 17.48 -13.49 -4.42
N TYR A 308 18.65 -13.48 -5.04
CA TYR A 308 19.75 -14.40 -4.75
C TYR A 308 20.77 -13.71 -3.87
N LEU A 309 21.09 -14.29 -2.72
CA LEU A 309 22.01 -13.71 -1.74
C LEU A 309 23.13 -14.70 -1.40
N ASP A 310 24.35 -14.19 -1.29
CA ASP A 310 25.51 -14.90 -0.75
C ASP A 310 26.23 -13.97 0.23
N TYR A 311 26.25 -14.35 1.50
CA TYR A 311 26.72 -13.49 2.57
C TYR A 311 27.31 -14.25 3.74
N GLN A 312 28.09 -13.51 4.53
CA GLN A 312 28.66 -13.93 5.78
C GLN A 312 28.20 -13.00 6.89
N ILE A 313 27.89 -13.59 8.04
CA ILE A 313 27.59 -12.90 9.28
C ILE A 313 28.63 -13.33 10.31
N ASP A 314 29.19 -12.36 11.02
CA ASP A 314 30.06 -12.61 12.14
C ASP A 314 29.45 -12.06 13.44
N MET A 315 29.29 -12.94 14.41
CA MET A 315 28.80 -12.66 15.76
C MET A 315 29.83 -13.12 16.79
N GLN A 316 29.68 -12.67 18.04
CA GLN A 316 30.62 -13.00 19.11
C GLN A 316 30.81 -14.52 19.32
N LYS A 317 29.74 -15.33 19.20
CA LYS A 317 29.77 -16.78 19.48
C LYS A 317 29.85 -17.65 18.23
N MET A 318 29.61 -17.11 17.04
CA MET A 318 29.57 -17.90 15.80
C MET A 318 29.75 -17.02 14.56
N SER A 319 30.25 -17.62 13.49
CA SER A 319 30.15 -17.08 12.13
C SER A 319 29.23 -17.95 11.28
N ILE A 320 28.47 -17.32 10.40
CA ILE A 320 27.50 -17.98 9.51
C ILE A 320 27.83 -17.59 8.08
N SER A 321 28.04 -18.57 7.20
CA SER A 321 28.05 -18.36 5.74
C SER A 321 26.75 -18.86 5.16
N THR A 322 26.04 -18.01 4.42
CA THR A 322 24.70 -18.29 3.90
C THR A 322 24.61 -18.06 2.41
N THR A 323 23.98 -19.01 1.72
CA THR A 323 23.47 -18.82 0.37
C THR A 323 21.95 -18.96 0.41
N ASP A 324 21.23 -17.91 0.03
CA ASP A 324 19.76 -17.88 0.01
C ASP A 324 19.20 -17.57 -1.37
N THR A 325 18.02 -18.12 -1.62
CA THR A 325 17.09 -17.76 -2.69
C THR A 325 15.79 -17.35 -2.03
N LEU A 326 15.38 -16.10 -2.24
CA LEU A 326 14.14 -15.53 -1.72
C LEU A 326 13.22 -15.25 -2.90
N VAL A 327 12.19 -16.07 -3.08
CA VAL A 327 11.21 -15.91 -4.17
C VAL A 327 10.08 -15.01 -3.70
N MET A 328 9.79 -13.95 -4.44
CA MET A 328 8.72 -13.03 -4.06
C MET A 328 7.36 -13.74 -4.12
N ARG A 329 6.63 -13.62 -3.01
CA ARG A 329 5.25 -14.08 -2.91
C ARG A 329 4.27 -12.94 -3.19
N ASP A 330 4.45 -11.83 -2.49
CA ASP A 330 3.59 -10.65 -2.60
C ASP A 330 4.30 -9.41 -2.02
N ARG A 331 3.85 -8.20 -2.39
CA ARG A 331 4.41 -6.93 -1.87
C ARG A 331 3.91 -6.56 -0.47
N GLY A 332 2.89 -7.27 0.04
CA GLY A 332 2.31 -7.03 1.36
C GLY A 332 1.56 -5.71 1.53
N VAL A 333 1.25 -5.00 0.44
CA VAL A 333 0.49 -3.74 0.49
C VAL A 333 -1.00 -4.05 0.37
N LYS A 334 -1.77 -3.37 1.23
CA LYS A 334 -3.21 -3.52 1.39
C LYS A 334 -3.84 -2.15 1.57
N MET A 335 -5.16 -2.07 1.43
CA MET A 335 -5.88 -0.88 1.82
C MET A 335 -5.68 -0.63 3.32
N GLU A 336 -5.32 0.61 3.66
CA GLU A 336 -5.07 1.04 5.03
C GLU A 336 -5.84 2.34 5.30
N THR A 337 -6.38 2.43 6.50
CA THR A 337 -6.93 3.66 7.07
C THR A 337 -6.34 3.86 8.45
N PHE A 338 -6.41 5.08 8.96
CA PHE A 338 -6.05 5.38 10.33
C PHE A 338 -7.20 6.08 11.05
N SER A 339 -7.08 6.23 12.36
CA SER A 339 -7.99 7.02 13.17
C SER A 339 -7.19 8.01 14.01
N VAL A 340 -7.86 9.09 14.40
CA VAL A 340 -7.28 10.16 15.20
C VAL A 340 -8.13 10.40 16.43
N ARG A 341 -7.53 10.99 17.44
CA ARG A 341 -8.23 11.51 18.62
C ARG A 341 -7.60 12.82 19.07
N LEU A 342 -8.31 13.55 19.92
CA LEU A 342 -7.76 14.75 20.53
C LEU A 342 -6.54 14.42 21.38
N LYS A 343 -5.53 15.27 21.30
CA LYS A 343 -4.39 15.25 22.21
C LYS A 343 -4.91 15.50 23.63
N PRO A 344 -4.49 14.70 24.63
CA PRO A 344 -4.89 14.88 26.03
C PRO A 344 -4.62 16.29 26.57
#